data_AF-A0A7C1N8L4-F1
#
_entry.id   AF-A0A7C1N8L4-F1
#
_cell.length_a   1.000
_cell.length_b   1.000
_cell.length_c   1.000
_cell.angle_alpha   90.00
_cell.angle_beta   90.00
_cell.angle_gamma   90.00
#
_symmetry.space_group_name_H-M   'P 1'
#
loop_
_entity.id
_entity.type
_entity.pdbx_description
1 polymer ?
#
loop_
_entity_poly.entity_id
_entity_poly.type
_entity_poly.pdbx_seq_one_letter_code
_entity_poly.pdbx_strand_id
1 'polypeptide(L)'
;DITTIIQGMKPLDGAVDFLNWLRKNIQVIIVSDTFVEFTGPLLEKLGWPTLFCHSLSVGPDGSITGYNLRQQDGKRKTAISLKHLNYRVIGIGDSYNDISMLMAADSSILFRPPDNIKRELPKLPVSYNYDELKNIILKIIGNHA
;
A
#
# COMPACT_ATOMS: atom_id res chain seq x y z
N ASP A 1 22.69 -14.06 -1.14
CA ASP A 1 21.86 -14.28 0.04
C ASP A 1 20.70 -13.28 0.00
N ILE A 2 19.47 -13.78 0.00
CA ILE A 2 18.25 -12.96 -0.13
C ILE A 2 18.10 -11.99 1.05
N THR A 3 18.58 -12.42 2.23
CA THR A 3 18.55 -11.67 3.48
C THR A 3 19.38 -10.39 3.39
N THR A 4 20.54 -10.44 2.73
CA THR A 4 21.40 -9.26 2.51
C THR A 4 20.76 -8.23 1.59
N ILE A 5 20.04 -8.67 0.55
CA ILE A 5 19.32 -7.78 -0.38
C ILE A 5 18.19 -7.06 0.35
N ILE A 6 17.44 -7.78 1.18
CA ILE A 6 16.32 -7.23 1.95
C ILE A 6 16.79 -6.19 2.97
N GLN A 7 17.90 -6.44 3.67
CA GLN A 7 18.48 -5.47 4.62
C GLN A 7 18.91 -4.17 3.94
N GLY A 8 19.41 -4.27 2.70
CA GLY A 8 19.82 -3.13 1.87
C GLY A 8 18.67 -2.27 1.37
N MET A 9 17.43 -2.79 1.35
CA MET A 9 16.26 -2.01 0.89
C MET A 9 16.01 -0.82 1.81
N LYS A 10 15.84 0.36 1.20
CA LYS A 10 15.49 1.60 1.90
C LYS A 10 14.10 2.05 1.44
N PRO A 11 13.29 2.64 2.35
CA PRO A 11 12.12 3.39 1.93
C PRO A 11 12.50 4.45 0.89
N LEU A 12 11.56 4.78 0.00
CA LEU A 12 11.74 5.89 -0.92
C LEU A 12 11.98 7.20 -0.16
N ASP A 13 12.73 8.12 -0.76
CA ASP A 13 13.04 9.41 -0.16
C ASP A 13 11.76 10.17 0.20
N GLY A 14 11.58 10.48 1.49
CA GLY A 14 10.39 11.14 2.05
C GLY A 14 9.24 10.20 2.45
N ALA A 15 9.34 8.88 2.21
CA ALA A 15 8.29 7.92 2.53
C ALA A 15 8.00 7.83 4.03
N VAL A 16 9.05 7.84 4.86
CA VAL A 16 8.91 7.76 6.33
C VAL A 16 8.19 8.99 6.87
N ASP A 17 8.58 10.18 6.42
CA ASP A 17 7.95 11.44 6.83
C ASP A 17 6.51 11.53 6.35
N PHE A 18 6.24 11.09 5.11
CA PHE A 18 4.89 11.00 4.58
C PHE A 18 4.01 10.04 5.39
N LEU A 19 4.53 8.85 5.74
CA LEU A 19 3.79 7.88 6.54
C LEU A 19 3.52 8.39 7.96
N ASN A 20 4.48 9.09 8.57
CA ASN A 20 4.29 9.74 9.86
C ASN A 20 3.27 10.88 9.79
N TRP A 21 3.24 11.62 8.68
CA TRP A 21 2.18 12.61 8.43
C TRP A 21 0.81 11.93 8.28
N LEU A 22 0.71 10.84 7.52
CA LEU A 22 -0.55 10.09 7.38
C LEU A 22 -1.10 9.66 8.74
N ARG A 23 -0.26 9.04 9.59
CA ARG A 23 -0.65 8.57 10.93
C ARG A 23 -1.21 9.67 11.85
N LYS A 24 -0.81 10.93 11.65
CA LYS A 24 -1.34 12.07 12.42
C LYS A 24 -2.72 12.53 11.94
N ASN A 25 -3.10 12.20 10.70
CA ASN A 25 -4.30 12.72 10.05
C ASN A 25 -5.37 11.64 9.82
N ILE A 26 -4.96 10.41 9.49
CA ILE A 26 -5.85 9.28 9.16
C ILE A 26 -5.22 7.94 9.58
N GLN A 27 -6.04 6.90 9.66
CA GLN A 27 -5.56 5.53 9.88
C GLN A 27 -4.96 4.98 8.58
N VAL A 28 -3.83 4.26 8.69
CA VAL A 28 -3.08 3.73 7.55
C VAL A 28 -2.88 2.22 7.65
N ILE A 29 -3.18 1.52 6.55
CA ILE A 29 -2.90 0.10 6.37
C ILE A 29 -2.19 -0.05 5.04
N ILE A 30 -1.03 -0.72 5.03
CA ILE A 30 -0.32 -1.07 3.81
C ILE A 30 -0.89 -2.40 3.31
N VAL A 31 -1.24 -2.49 2.03
CA VAL A 31 -1.69 -3.73 1.39
C VAL A 31 -0.81 -4.02 0.19
N SER A 32 -0.14 -5.17 0.17
CA SER A 32 0.88 -5.47 -0.84
C SER A 32 0.85 -6.95 -1.19
N ASP A 33 1.24 -7.29 -2.43
CA ASP A 33 1.40 -8.68 -2.88
C ASP A 33 2.82 -9.22 -2.58
N THR A 34 3.57 -8.54 -1.70
CA THR A 34 4.84 -9.02 -1.16
C THR A 34 4.64 -10.15 -0.14
N PHE A 35 5.73 -10.62 0.45
CA PHE A 35 5.75 -11.68 1.46
C PHE A 35 6.29 -11.17 2.79
N VAL A 36 5.60 -11.47 3.89
CA VAL A 36 5.94 -10.95 5.22
C VAL A 36 7.40 -11.20 5.61
N GLU A 37 7.95 -12.36 5.24
CA GLU A 37 9.32 -12.81 5.53
C GLU A 37 10.38 -11.89 4.90
N PHE A 38 10.03 -11.15 3.85
CA PHE A 38 10.91 -10.21 3.17
C PHE A 38 10.72 -8.75 3.59
N THR A 39 9.77 -8.48 4.48
CA THR A 39 9.38 -7.09 4.80
C THR A 39 9.92 -6.58 6.12
N GLY A 40 10.41 -7.45 7.01
CA GLY A 40 10.83 -7.07 8.38
C GLY A 40 11.73 -5.83 8.44
N PRO A 41 12.92 -5.82 7.80
CA PRO A 41 13.81 -4.67 7.82
C PRO A 41 13.20 -3.39 7.21
N LEU A 42 12.32 -3.52 6.22
CA LEU A 42 11.63 -2.38 5.63
C LEU A 42 10.53 -1.84 6.55
N LEU A 43 9.75 -2.72 7.18
CA LEU A 43 8.71 -2.35 8.13
C LEU A 43 9.30 -1.67 9.37
N GLU A 44 10.44 -2.12 9.87
CA GLU A 44 11.16 -1.47 10.96
C GLU A 44 11.49 -0.02 10.60
N LYS A 45 12.09 0.21 9.42
CA LYS A 45 12.41 1.56 8.91
C LYS A 45 11.17 2.43 8.69
N LEU A 46 10.01 1.82 8.43
CA LEU A 46 8.73 2.50 8.30
C LEU A 46 8.00 2.70 9.65
N GLY A 47 8.53 2.19 10.76
CA GLY A 47 7.90 2.27 12.08
C GLY A 47 6.72 1.32 12.24
N TRP A 48 6.85 0.08 11.77
CA TRP A 48 5.91 -1.03 11.93
C TRP A 48 4.43 -0.69 11.62
N PRO A 49 4.12 -0.15 10.42
CA PRO A 49 2.73 0.00 10.01
C PRO A 49 2.05 -1.37 9.87
N THR A 50 0.73 -1.41 10.05
CA THR A 50 -0.06 -2.60 9.71
C THR A 50 0.15 -2.96 8.24
N LEU A 51 0.58 -4.19 7.98
CA LEU A 51 0.80 -4.73 6.64
C LEU A 51 -0.08 -5.96 6.42
N PHE A 52 -0.87 -5.90 5.35
CA PHE A 52 -1.58 -7.05 4.82
C PHE A 52 -0.92 -7.53 3.54
N CYS A 53 -0.21 -8.66 3.61
CA CYS A 53 0.47 -9.25 2.46
C CYS A 53 0.31 -10.77 2.38
N HIS A 54 1.13 -11.45 1.57
CA HIS A 54 1.23 -12.91 1.48
C HIS A 54 2.30 -13.43 2.46
N SER A 55 2.46 -14.75 2.54
CA SER A 55 3.53 -15.38 3.32
C SER A 55 4.25 -16.47 2.53
N LEU A 56 5.42 -16.88 3.00
CA LEU A 56 6.20 -17.99 2.47
C LEU A 56 6.09 -19.21 3.38
N SER A 57 6.28 -20.38 2.80
CA SER A 57 6.52 -21.60 3.58
C SER A 57 8.02 -21.72 3.79
N VAL A 58 8.45 -21.82 5.04
CA VAL A 58 9.88 -21.92 5.42
C VAL A 58 10.12 -23.26 6.12
N GLY A 59 11.09 -24.01 5.61
CA GLY A 59 11.49 -25.30 6.15
C GLY A 59 12.31 -25.17 7.45
N PRO A 60 12.53 -26.28 8.18
CA PRO A 60 13.29 -26.27 9.44
C PRO A 60 14.74 -25.77 9.30
N ASP A 61 15.30 -25.88 8.10
CA ASP A 61 16.65 -25.42 7.74
C ASP A 61 16.69 -23.96 7.26
N GLY A 62 15.55 -23.25 7.29
CA GLY A 62 15.41 -21.88 6.80
C GLY A 62 15.21 -21.77 5.28
N SER A 63 15.09 -22.89 4.57
CA SER A 63 14.85 -22.88 3.12
C SER A 63 13.42 -22.44 2.78
N ILE A 64 13.24 -21.71 1.69
CA ILE A 64 11.91 -21.38 1.16
C ILE A 64 11.38 -22.60 0.42
N THR A 65 10.30 -23.20 0.94
CA THR A 65 9.68 -24.41 0.40
C THR A 65 8.42 -24.12 -0.42
N GLY A 66 7.91 -22.90 -0.38
CA GLY A 66 6.74 -22.48 -1.15
C GLY A 66 6.27 -21.08 -0.80
N TYR A 67 5.12 -20.69 -1.37
CA TYR A 67 4.44 -19.43 -1.09
C TYR A 67 2.95 -19.65 -0.83
N ASN A 68 2.38 -18.78 -0.01
CA ASN A 68 0.99 -18.85 0.45
C ASN A 68 0.29 -17.53 0.16
N LEU A 69 -0.61 -17.55 -0.82
CA LEU A 69 -1.44 -16.38 -1.10
C LEU A 69 -2.50 -16.24 0.00
N ARG A 70 -2.54 -15.07 0.66
CA ARG A 70 -3.49 -14.80 1.75
C ARG A 70 -4.95 -15.02 1.34
N GLN A 71 -5.32 -14.52 0.16
CA GLN A 71 -6.65 -14.66 -0.44
C GLN A 71 -6.63 -14.15 -1.88
N GLN A 72 -7.58 -14.61 -2.70
CA GLN A 72 -7.83 -14.02 -4.02
C GLN A 72 -8.31 -12.57 -3.88
N ASP A 73 -7.74 -11.66 -4.69
CA ASP A 73 -8.06 -10.24 -4.77
C ASP A 73 -7.97 -9.50 -3.41
N GLY A 74 -6.86 -9.74 -2.70
CA GLY A 74 -6.67 -9.30 -1.33
C GLY A 74 -6.72 -7.78 -1.13
N LYS A 75 -6.25 -6.99 -2.10
CA LYS A 75 -6.30 -5.53 -2.05
C LYS A 75 -7.74 -5.02 -2.11
N ARG A 76 -8.53 -5.47 -3.10
CA ARG A 76 -9.96 -5.16 -3.20
C ARG A 76 -10.73 -5.57 -1.96
N LYS A 77 -10.56 -6.81 -1.50
CA LYS A 77 -11.27 -7.33 -0.33
C LYS A 77 -10.94 -6.55 0.94
N THR A 78 -9.73 -6.01 1.06
CA THR A 78 -9.36 -5.13 2.18
C THR A 78 -10.21 -3.86 2.16
N ALA A 79 -10.26 -3.16 1.01
CA ALA A 79 -11.07 -1.95 0.87
C ALA A 79 -12.56 -2.21 1.16
N ILE A 80 -13.13 -3.28 0.60
CA ILE A 80 -14.55 -3.66 0.83
C ILE A 80 -14.80 -3.97 2.30
N SER A 81 -13.90 -4.72 2.96
CA SER A 81 -14.09 -5.10 4.37
C SER A 81 -14.07 -3.88 5.29
N LEU A 82 -13.16 -2.92 5.05
CA LEU A 82 -13.13 -1.67 5.81
C LEU A 82 -14.41 -0.85 5.61
N LYS A 83 -14.95 -0.82 4.37
CA LYS A 83 -16.24 -0.19 4.08
C LYS A 83 -17.41 -0.87 4.79
N HIS A 84 -17.41 -2.19 4.90
CA HIS A 84 -18.42 -2.93 5.68
C HIS A 84 -18.36 -2.63 7.19
N LEU A 85 -17.20 -2.17 7.68
CA LEU A 85 -17.04 -1.67 9.04
C LEU A 85 -17.40 -0.17 9.16
N ASN A 86 -18.08 0.40 8.15
CA ASN A 86 -18.48 1.80 8.06
C ASN A 86 -17.32 2.81 8.03
N TYR A 87 -16.11 2.40 7.63
CA TYR A 87 -15.04 3.34 7.32
C TYR A 87 -15.18 3.89 5.89
N ARG A 88 -14.79 5.15 5.72
CA ARG A 88 -14.50 5.72 4.40
C ARG A 88 -13.07 5.36 4.00
N VAL A 89 -12.89 4.83 2.80
CA VAL A 89 -11.59 4.32 2.34
C VAL A 89 -11.03 5.19 1.21
N ILE A 90 -9.79 5.64 1.39
CA ILE A 90 -8.98 6.24 0.33
C ILE A 90 -8.01 5.16 -0.19
N GLY A 91 -8.16 4.75 -1.45
CA GLY A 91 -7.24 3.85 -2.13
C GLY A 91 -6.09 4.63 -2.76
N ILE A 92 -4.84 4.20 -2.54
CA ILE A 92 -3.66 4.79 -3.18
C ILE A 92 -2.85 3.65 -3.80
N GLY A 93 -2.52 3.79 -5.08
CA GLY A 93 -1.77 2.77 -5.82
C GLY A 93 -1.14 3.35 -7.08
N ASP A 94 -0.38 2.54 -7.80
CA ASP A 94 0.39 2.99 -8.96
C ASP A 94 0.33 2.01 -10.13
N SER A 95 -0.15 0.78 -9.92
CA SER A 95 0.01 -0.30 -10.89
C SER A 95 -1.25 -1.12 -11.14
N TYR A 96 -1.19 -2.07 -12.08
CA TYR A 96 -2.33 -2.91 -12.46
C TYR A 96 -2.93 -3.70 -11.30
N ASN A 97 -2.10 -4.21 -10.38
CA ASN A 97 -2.60 -5.01 -9.25
C ASN A 97 -3.35 -4.16 -8.22
N ASP A 98 -3.29 -2.83 -8.29
CA ASP A 98 -4.04 -1.92 -7.43
C ASP A 98 -5.43 -1.57 -7.97
N ILE A 99 -5.68 -1.78 -9.27
CA ILE A 99 -6.91 -1.30 -9.94
C ILE A 99 -8.16 -1.79 -9.23
N SER A 100 -8.22 -3.07 -8.86
CA SER A 100 -9.39 -3.65 -8.21
C SER A 100 -9.69 -3.01 -6.84
N MET A 101 -8.64 -2.60 -6.10
CA MET A 101 -8.74 -1.85 -4.85
C MET A 101 -9.16 -0.40 -5.10
N LEU A 102 -8.54 0.27 -6.06
CA LEU A 102 -8.85 1.65 -6.42
C LEU A 102 -10.31 1.80 -6.89
N MET A 103 -10.87 0.81 -7.57
CA MET A 103 -12.28 0.84 -7.98
C MET A 103 -13.24 0.53 -6.82
N ALA A 104 -12.78 -0.08 -5.72
CA ALA A 104 -13.62 -0.45 -4.58
C ALA A 104 -13.64 0.61 -3.46
N ALA A 105 -12.57 1.38 -3.33
CA ALA A 105 -12.46 2.49 -2.39
C ALA A 105 -13.48 3.61 -2.66
N ASP A 106 -13.75 4.46 -1.67
CA ASP A 106 -14.68 5.60 -1.81
C ASP A 106 -14.04 6.77 -2.55
N SER A 107 -12.72 6.93 -2.39
CA SER A 107 -11.90 7.85 -3.15
C SER A 107 -10.58 7.17 -3.50
N SER A 108 -10.01 7.52 -4.65
CA SER A 108 -8.81 6.85 -5.15
C SER A 108 -7.83 7.83 -5.76
N ILE A 109 -6.54 7.56 -5.57
CA ILE A 109 -5.43 8.40 -6.02
C ILE A 109 -4.37 7.53 -6.67
N LEU A 110 -3.85 7.96 -7.81
CA LEU A 110 -2.64 7.37 -8.38
C LEU A 110 -1.40 8.11 -7.87
N PHE A 111 -0.43 7.37 -7.34
CA PHE A 111 0.84 7.93 -6.88
C PHE A 111 2.00 7.43 -7.75
N ARG A 112 2.61 8.33 -8.53
CA ARG A 112 3.67 8.04 -9.49
C ARG A 112 3.35 6.87 -10.45
N PRO A 113 2.13 6.81 -11.03
CA PRO A 113 1.78 5.73 -11.95
C PRO A 113 2.60 5.81 -13.25
N PRO A 114 2.83 4.69 -13.94
CA PRO A 114 3.30 4.69 -15.31
C PRO A 114 2.20 5.20 -16.26
N ASP A 115 2.59 5.69 -17.44
CA ASP A 115 1.68 6.37 -18.37
C ASP A 115 0.52 5.51 -18.87
N ASN A 116 0.73 4.20 -18.99
CA ASN A 116 -0.34 3.26 -19.35
C ASN A 116 -1.45 3.23 -18.29
N ILE A 117 -1.11 3.16 -17.00
CA ILE A 117 -2.10 3.17 -15.91
C ILE A 117 -2.86 4.50 -15.88
N LYS A 118 -2.16 5.62 -16.07
CA LYS A 118 -2.78 6.95 -16.17
C LYS A 118 -3.79 7.04 -17.32
N ARG A 119 -3.47 6.46 -18.49
CA ARG A 119 -4.38 6.43 -19.65
C ARG A 119 -5.61 5.58 -19.41
N GLU A 120 -5.48 4.47 -18.68
CA GLU A 120 -6.60 3.58 -18.38
C GLU A 120 -7.51 4.13 -17.27
N LEU A 121 -6.96 4.91 -16.34
CA LEU A 121 -7.68 5.49 -15.21
C LEU A 121 -7.68 7.04 -15.25
N PRO A 122 -8.14 7.67 -16.35
CA PRO A 122 -7.94 9.11 -16.58
C PRO A 122 -8.75 9.99 -15.62
N LYS A 123 -9.73 9.42 -14.91
CA LYS A 123 -10.58 10.12 -13.94
C LYS A 123 -9.96 10.19 -12.55
N LEU A 124 -8.92 9.39 -12.26
CA LEU A 124 -8.30 9.40 -10.93
C LEU A 124 -7.30 10.56 -10.82
N PRO A 125 -7.30 11.30 -9.70
CA PRO A 125 -6.26 12.29 -9.44
C PRO A 125 -4.89 11.60 -9.38
N VAL A 126 -3.89 12.25 -9.98
CA VAL A 126 -2.51 11.76 -10.04
C VAL A 126 -1.60 12.69 -9.24
N SER A 127 -0.68 12.12 -8.48
CA SER A 127 0.41 12.85 -7.81
C SER A 127 1.75 12.21 -8.11
N TYR A 128 2.81 13.03 -8.23
CA TYR A 128 4.17 12.56 -8.51
C TYR A 128 5.13 12.81 -7.34
N ASN A 129 4.69 13.47 -6.29
CA ASN A 129 5.45 13.66 -5.05
C ASN A 129 4.53 13.64 -3.82
N TYR A 130 5.15 13.53 -2.64
CA TYR A 130 4.41 13.38 -1.39
C TYR A 130 3.61 14.63 -1.02
N ASP A 131 4.02 15.83 -1.41
CA ASP A 131 3.29 17.06 -1.07
C ASP A 131 2.03 17.23 -1.92
N GLU A 132 2.09 16.89 -3.21
CA GLU A 132 0.91 16.76 -4.07
C GLU A 132 -0.06 15.71 -3.50
N LEU A 133 0.46 14.55 -3.08
CA LEU A 133 -0.36 13.49 -2.50
C LEU A 133 -1.05 13.94 -1.21
N LYS A 134 -0.32 14.61 -0.30
CA LYS A 134 -0.89 15.22 0.92
C LYS A 134 -2.02 16.18 0.57
N ASN A 135 -1.83 17.06 -0.41
CA ASN A 135 -2.84 18.04 -0.81
C ASN A 135 -4.12 17.38 -1.36
N ILE A 136 -3.99 16.30 -2.13
CA ILE A 136 -5.16 15.54 -2.62
C ILE A 136 -5.89 14.88 -1.44
N ILE A 137 -5.16 14.24 -0.52
CA ILE A 137 -5.74 13.61 0.68
C ILE A 137 -6.47 14.64 1.53
N LEU A 138 -5.88 15.81 1.80
CA LEU A 138 -6.50 16.90 2.57
C LEU A 138 -7.81 17.38 1.93
N LYS A 139 -7.88 17.48 0.60
CA LYS A 139 -9.12 17.81 -0.10
C LYS A 139 -10.19 16.74 0.08
N ILE A 140 -9.82 15.47 0.00
CA ILE A 140 -10.75 14.34 0.17
C ILE A 140 -11.31 14.35 1.61
N ILE A 141 -10.46 14.45 2.63
CA ILE A 141 -10.92 14.43 4.03
C ILE A 141 -11.67 15.71 4.41
N GLY A 142 -11.31 16.86 3.84
CA GLY A 142 -11.98 18.14 4.07
C GLY A 142 -13.41 18.20 3.50
N ASN A 143 -13.68 17.46 2.42
CA ASN A 143 -15.03 17.31 1.85
C ASN A 143 -15.94 16.38 2.67
N HIS A 144 -15.41 15.86 3.78
CA HIS A 144 -16.03 14.81 4.58
C HIS A 144 -16.15 15.15 6.07
N ALA A 145 -15.66 16.33 6.45
CA ALA A 145 -15.82 16.94 7.77
C ALA A 145 -17.17 17.67 7.90
#